data_AF-A0A6S7BWS6-F1
#
_entry.id   AF-A0A6S7BWS6-F1
#
_cell.length_a   1.000
_cell.length_b   1.000
_cell.length_c   1.000
_cell.angle_alpha   90.00
_cell.angle_beta   90.00
_cell.angle_gamma   90.00
#
_symmetry.space_group_name_H-M   'P 1'
#
loop_
_entity.id
_entity.type
_entity.pdbx_description
1 polymer ?
#
loop_
_entity_poly.entity_id
_entity_poly.type
_entity_poly.pdbx_seq_one_letter_code
_entity_poly.pdbx_strand_id
1 'polypeptide(L)'
;MSVLNEVLEANRNYVSKFGDKGKLPLPPARRFAILTCMDARLDPAGYACLSEGDAHVIRNAGGRASDDAIRSLVISYMLLWTRECS
;
A
#
# COMPACT_ATOMS: atom_id res chain seq x y z
N MET A 1 -17.89 -5.23 22.44
CA MET A 1 -16.65 -4.45 22.21
C MET A 1 -16.82 -3.68 20.91
N SER A 2 -16.19 -2.52 20.75
CA SER A 2 -16.21 -1.82 19.46
C SER A 2 -15.23 -2.49 18.49
N VAL A 3 -15.52 -2.43 17.19
CA VAL A 3 -14.61 -2.91 16.13
C VAL A 3 -13.24 -2.23 16.23
N LEU A 4 -13.19 -0.97 16.69
CA LEU A 4 -11.95 -0.27 16.97
C LEU A 4 -11.05 -1.05 17.96
N ASN A 5 -11.62 -1.58 19.04
CA ASN A 5 -10.84 -2.32 20.04
C ASN A 5 -10.28 -3.62 19.47
N GLU A 6 -11.05 -4.32 18.63
CA GLU A 6 -10.60 -5.54 17.95
C GLU A 6 -9.45 -5.25 16.98
N VAL A 7 -9.54 -4.16 16.20
CA VAL A 7 -8.44 -3.72 15.30
C VAL A 7 -7.19 -3.35 16.09
N LEU A 8 -7.34 -2.64 17.22
CA LEU A 8 -6.22 -2.30 18.10
C LEU A 8 -5.55 -3.54 18.69
N GLU A 9 -6.33 -4.58 19.03
CA GLU A 9 -5.80 -5.84 19.51
C GLU A 9 -5.07 -6.63 18.42
N ALA A 10 -5.65 -6.73 17.23
CA ALA A 10 -4.99 -7.33 16.06
C ALA A 10 -3.67 -6.62 15.72
N ASN A 11 -3.64 -5.28 15.80
CA ASN A 11 -2.44 -4.50 15.58
C ASN A 11 -1.32 -4.80 16.60
N ARG A 12 -1.64 -5.03 17.88
CA ARG A 12 -0.64 -5.45 18.87
C ARG A 12 0.08 -6.74 18.46
N ASN A 13 -0.67 -7.70 17.92
CA ASN A 13 -0.12 -8.95 17.39
C ASN A 13 0.65 -8.76 16.08
N TYR A 14 0.26 -7.79 15.24
CA TYR A 14 1.00 -7.44 14.03
C TYR A 14 2.38 -6.85 14.36
N VAL A 15 2.43 -5.90 15.31
CA VAL A 15 3.66 -5.21 15.72
C VAL A 15 4.71 -6.19 16.27
N SER A 16 4.30 -7.19 17.06
CA SER A 16 5.24 -8.19 17.59
C SER A 16 5.90 -9.04 16.51
N LYS A 17 5.26 -9.18 15.34
CA LYS A 17 5.78 -9.91 14.17
C LYS A 17 6.41 -9.02 13.10
N PHE A 18 6.32 -7.69 13.27
CA PHE A 18 6.77 -6.73 12.26
C PHE A 18 8.29 -6.76 12.04
N GLY A 19 9.06 -7.04 13.10
CA GLY A 19 10.50 -7.30 13.02
C GLY A 19 11.28 -6.17 12.33
N ASP A 20 12.20 -6.55 11.44
CA ASP A 20 13.08 -5.61 10.72
C ASP A 20 12.40 -4.89 9.53
N LYS A 21 11.12 -5.16 9.25
CA LYS A 21 10.39 -4.50 8.14
C LYS A 21 10.33 -2.97 8.31
N GLY A 22 10.48 -2.46 9.53
CA GLY A 22 10.58 -1.03 9.80
C GLY A 22 11.87 -0.36 9.28
N LYS A 23 12.88 -1.15 8.89
CA LYS A 23 14.13 -0.67 8.29
C LYS A 23 14.10 -0.67 6.77
N LEU A 24 12.98 -1.08 6.16
CA LEU A 24 12.84 -1.09 4.71
C LEU A 24 13.00 0.34 4.15
N PRO A 25 13.65 0.48 2.99
CA PRO A 25 13.85 1.78 2.38
C PRO A 25 12.51 2.40 1.95
N LEU A 26 12.46 3.72 1.91
CA LEU A 26 11.26 4.45 1.50
C LEU A 26 10.89 4.19 0.02
N PRO A 27 11.84 4.18 -0.94
CA PRO A 27 11.52 3.84 -2.32
C PRO A 27 11.11 2.36 -2.49
N PRO A 28 10.04 2.06 -3.26
CA PRO A 28 9.61 0.70 -3.48
C PRO A 28 10.65 -0.14 -4.23
N ALA A 29 10.91 -1.36 -3.75
CA ALA A 29 11.94 -2.23 -4.29
C ALA A 29 11.73 -2.56 -5.78
N ARG A 30 10.48 -2.78 -6.20
CA ARG A 30 10.13 -3.08 -7.59
C ARG A 30 9.91 -1.85 -8.45
N ARG A 31 10.01 -0.64 -7.87
CA ARG A 31 9.73 0.63 -8.55
C ARG A 31 8.36 0.63 -9.24
N PHE A 32 7.36 0.04 -8.60
CA PHE A 32 6.02 -0.14 -9.15
C PHE A 32 4.96 0.55 -8.28
N ALA A 33 3.89 1.03 -8.90
CA ALA A 33 2.73 1.58 -8.21
C ALA A 33 1.42 0.91 -8.68
N ILE A 34 0.53 0.56 -7.76
CA ILE A 34 -0.79 0.00 -8.05
C ILE A 34 -1.84 1.06 -7.75
N LEU A 35 -2.72 1.32 -8.70
CA LEU A 35 -3.96 2.07 -8.48
C LEU A 35 -5.14 1.11 -8.56
N THR A 36 -5.84 0.90 -7.45
CA THR A 36 -6.95 -0.09 -7.40
C THR A 36 -8.14 0.41 -6.59
N CYS A 37 -9.23 -0.37 -6.60
CA CYS A 37 -10.45 -0.02 -5.89
C CYS A 37 -10.30 -0.16 -4.37
N MET A 38 -11.02 0.64 -3.60
CA MET A 38 -11.16 0.51 -2.15
C MET A 38 -12.07 -0.67 -1.70
N ASP A 39 -12.49 -1.55 -2.62
CA ASP A 39 -13.33 -2.71 -2.31
C ASP A 39 -12.70 -3.58 -1.20
N ALA A 40 -13.47 -3.82 -0.13
CA ALA A 40 -13.00 -4.55 1.05
C ALA A 40 -12.62 -6.02 0.76
N ARG A 41 -13.06 -6.57 -0.37
CA ARG A 41 -12.73 -7.94 -0.80
C ARG A 41 -11.37 -8.02 -1.50
N LEU A 42 -10.79 -6.88 -1.89
CA LEU A 42 -9.49 -6.82 -2.55
C LEU A 42 -8.38 -6.61 -1.53
N ASP A 43 -7.46 -7.58 -1.48
CA ASP A 43 -6.14 -7.46 -0.87
C ASP A 43 -5.08 -7.29 -1.97
N PRO A 44 -4.59 -6.05 -2.21
CA PRO A 44 -3.60 -5.76 -3.23
C PRO A 44 -2.28 -6.48 -3.06
N ALA A 45 -1.83 -6.69 -1.82
CA ALA A 45 -0.58 -7.40 -1.58
C ALA A 45 -0.71 -8.88 -1.94
N GLY A 46 -1.83 -9.50 -1.54
CA GLY A 46 -2.15 -10.89 -1.84
C GLY A 46 -2.27 -11.17 -3.35
N TYR A 47 -3.13 -10.46 -4.07
CA TYR A 47 -3.37 -10.79 -5.50
C TYR A 47 -2.20 -10.42 -6.41
N ALA A 48 -1.39 -9.41 -6.05
CA ALA A 48 -0.22 -8.98 -6.83
C ALA A 48 1.09 -9.63 -6.36
N CYS A 49 1.03 -10.55 -5.38
CA CYS A 49 2.19 -11.24 -4.81
C CYS A 49 3.29 -10.25 -4.37
N LEU A 50 2.88 -9.20 -3.65
CA LEU A 50 3.78 -8.17 -3.13
C LEU A 50 4.18 -8.48 -1.69
N SER A 51 5.45 -8.26 -1.40
CA SER A 51 5.95 -8.17 -0.02
C SER A 51 5.95 -6.72 0.46
N GLU A 52 6.07 -6.50 1.77
CA GLU A 52 6.19 -5.14 2.29
C GLU A 52 7.39 -4.41 1.66
N GLY A 53 7.16 -3.18 1.19
CA GLY A 53 8.16 -2.37 0.50
C GLY A 53 8.30 -2.64 -1.01
N ASP A 54 7.55 -3.59 -1.60
CA ASP A 54 7.70 -3.90 -3.03
C ASP A 54 7.12 -2.81 -3.96
N ALA A 55 5.94 -2.28 -3.62
CA ALA A 55 5.20 -1.35 -4.47
C ALA A 55 4.40 -0.35 -3.63
N HIS A 56 4.12 0.82 -4.21
CA HIS A 56 3.08 1.70 -3.67
C HIS A 56 1.70 1.19 -4.04
N VAL A 57 0.76 1.29 -3.11
CA VAL A 57 -0.64 0.90 -3.33
C VAL A 57 -1.54 2.09 -3.04
N ILE A 58 -2.13 2.65 -4.09
CA ILE A 58 -3.05 3.78 -4.06
C ILE A 58 -4.46 3.23 -4.27
N ARG A 59 -5.41 3.60 -3.41
CA ARG A 59 -6.79 3.07 -3.46
C ARG A 59 -7.83 4.18 -3.41
N ASN A 60 -8.82 4.11 -4.30
CA ASN A 60 -9.99 4.98 -4.27
C ASN A 60 -11.25 4.26 -4.79
N ALA A 61 -12.41 4.93 -4.77
CA ALA A 61 -13.65 4.37 -5.28
C ALA A 61 -13.53 4.08 -6.80
N GLY A 62 -13.55 2.80 -7.16
CA GLY A 62 -13.49 2.35 -8.55
C GLY A 62 -12.09 2.31 -9.19
N GLY A 63 -11.01 2.57 -8.43
CA GLY A 63 -9.64 2.52 -8.97
C GLY A 63 -9.40 3.53 -10.09
N ARG A 64 -9.97 4.72 -9.96
CA ARG A 64 -9.99 5.74 -11.02
C ARG A 64 -8.72 6.59 -10.93
N ALA A 65 -8.13 6.90 -12.08
CA ALA A 65 -7.06 7.90 -12.19
C ALA A 65 -7.60 9.33 -12.02
N SER A 66 -8.13 9.64 -10.82
CA SER A 66 -8.56 10.98 -10.43
C SER A 66 -7.36 11.88 -10.13
N ASP A 67 -7.58 13.18 -10.02
CA ASP A 67 -6.54 14.16 -9.69
C ASP A 67 -5.75 13.78 -8.42
N ASP A 68 -6.42 13.22 -7.42
CA ASP A 68 -5.77 12.77 -6.19
C ASP A 68 -4.88 11.52 -6.40
N ALA A 69 -5.34 10.59 -7.23
CA ALA A 69 -4.54 9.43 -7.63
C ALA A 69 -3.34 9.86 -8.48
N ILE A 70 -3.54 10.78 -9.44
CA ILE A 70 -2.48 11.33 -10.29
C ILE A 70 -1.44 12.05 -9.44
N ARG A 71 -1.85 12.91 -8.50
CA ARG A 71 -0.95 13.57 -7.54
C ARG A 71 -0.08 12.55 -6.80
N SER A 72 -0.70 11.47 -6.34
CA SER A 72 -0.02 10.38 -5.61
C SER A 72 0.94 9.59 -6.52
N LEU A 73 0.54 9.30 -7.77
CA LEU A 73 1.38 8.64 -8.77
C LEU A 73 2.58 9.52 -9.17
N VAL A 74 2.39 10.82 -9.33
CA VAL A 74 3.47 11.78 -9.62
C VAL A 74 4.48 11.83 -8.48
N ILE A 75 4.04 11.86 -7.23
CA ILE A 75 4.94 11.77 -6.06
C ILE A 75 5.71 10.45 -6.08
N SER A 76 5.01 9.34 -6.30
CA SER A 76 5.60 7.99 -6.39
C SER A 76 6.70 7.93 -7.47
N TYR A 77 6.45 8.51 -8.65
CA TYR A 77 7.37 8.51 -9.77
C TYR A 77 8.55 9.47 -9.55
N MET A 78 8.26 10.74 -9.24
CA MET A 78 9.26 11.81 -9.20
C MET A 78 10.13 11.79 -7.95
N LEU A 79 9.56 11.46 -6.78
CA LEU A 79 10.30 11.52 -5.51
C LEU A 79 10.76 10.13 -5.05
N LEU A 80 10.01 9.09 -5.41
CA LEU A 80 10.23 7.72 -4.92
C LEU A 80 10.58 6.72 -6.03
N TRP A 81 10.86 7.22 -7.24
CA TRP A 81 11.50 6.51 -8.34
C TRP A 81 10.75 5.28 -8.87
N THR A 82 9.44 5.19 -8.67
CA THR A 82 8.63 4.21 -9.41
C THR A 82 8.66 4.52 -10.90
N ARG A 83 8.59 3.50 -11.76
CA ARG A 83 8.69 3.64 -13.22
C ARG A 83 7.47 3.14 -13.98
N GLU A 84 6.65 2.32 -13.33
CA GLU A 84 5.51 1.67 -13.94
C GLU A 84 4.32 1.71 -12.98
N CYS A 85 3.11 1.74 -13.54
CA CYS A 85 1.89 1.63 -12.76
C CYS A 85 0.82 0.79 -13.46
N SER A 86 0.01 0.09 -12.67
CA SER A 86 -1.22 -0.61 -13.10
C SER A 86 -2.46 0.03 -12.51
#